data_AF-A0A349Q035-F1
#
_entry.id   AF-A0A349Q035-F1
#
_cell.length_a   1.000
_cell.length_b   1.000
_cell.length_c   1.000
_cell.angle_alpha   90.00
_cell.angle_beta   90.00
_cell.angle_gamma   90.00
#
_symmetry.space_group_name_H-M   'P 1'
#
loop_
_entity.id
_entity.type
_entity.pdbx_description
1 polymer ?
#
loop_
_entity_poly.entity_id
_entity_poly.type
_entity_poly.pdbx_seq_one_letter_code
_entity_poly.pdbx_strand_id
1 'polypeptide(L)' 'MKNLFEDFDPVASKLWKQKIQFELKGADYNETLIWNSPEDIQVKPFYHKDEFVGTSIISTKAT' A
#
# COMPACT_ATOMS: atom_id res chain seq x y z
N MET A 1 1.28 -28.12 6.12
CA MET A 1 0.70 -26.78 5.87
C MET A 1 0.02 -26.83 4.52
N LYS A 2 -1.27 -26.47 4.43
CA LYS A 2 -1.92 -26.27 3.13
C LYS A 2 -1.56 -24.87 2.66
N ASN A 3 -1.10 -24.72 1.42
CA ASN A 3 -0.89 -23.42 0.81
C ASN A 3 -2.25 -22.88 0.35
N LEU A 4 -2.73 -21.80 0.97
CA LEU A 4 -4.05 -21.22 0.67
C LEU A 4 -4.06 -20.42 -0.65
N PHE A 5 -2.88 -20.10 -1.20
CA PHE A 5 -2.73 -19.12 -2.27
C PHE A 5 -2.02 -19.68 -3.52
N GLU A 6 -1.85 -21.00 -3.64
CA GLU A 6 -1.13 -21.60 -4.79
C GLU A 6 -1.93 -21.58 -6.10
N ASP A 7 -3.26 -21.53 -6.03
CA ASP A 7 -4.12 -21.46 -7.21
C ASP A 7 -4.30 -20.02 -7.75
N PHE A 8 -3.70 -19.03 -7.09
CA PHE A 8 -3.88 -17.61 -7.43
C PHE A 8 -2.57 -17.00 -7.89
N ASP A 9 -2.64 -16.22 -8.97
CA ASP A 9 -1.51 -15.42 -9.41
C ASP A 9 -1.11 -14.39 -8.35
N PRO A 10 0.20 -14.11 -8.21
CA PRO A 10 0.68 -13.10 -7.28
C PRO A 10 0.14 -11.72 -7.68
N VAL A 11 -0.60 -11.09 -6.78
CA VAL A 11 -1.13 -9.75 -7.02
C VAL A 11 -0.04 -8.71 -6.72
N ALA A 12 0.26 -7.86 -7.70
CA ALA A 12 1.19 -6.76 -7.56
C ALA A 12 0.50 -5.45 -7.12
N SER A 13 1.25 -4.54 -6.49
CA SER A 13 0.76 -3.19 -6.14
C SER A 13 0.14 -2.46 -7.35
N LYS A 14 0.72 -2.65 -8.54
CA LYS A 14 0.24 -2.03 -9.79
C LYS A 14 -1.19 -2.46 -10.15
N LEU A 15 -1.52 -3.74 -10.00
CA LEU A 15 -2.85 -4.28 -10.28
C LEU A 15 -3.88 -3.68 -9.31
N TRP A 16 -3.52 -3.56 -8.03
CA TRP A 16 -4.35 -2.88 -7.02
C TRP A 16 -4.59 -1.40 -7.37
N LYS A 17 -3.54 -0.64 -7.73
CA LYS A 17 -3.68 0.75 -8.15
C LYS A 17 -4.61 0.93 -9.34
N GLN A 18 -4.46 0.08 -10.36
CA GLN A 18 -5.31 0.11 -11.55
C GLN A 18 -6.77 -0.19 -11.20
N LYS A 19 -7.02 -1.19 -10.36
CA LYS A 19 -8.37 -1.53 -9.91
C LYS A 19 -9.00 -0.38 -9.13
N ILE A 20 -8.26 0.23 -8.20
CA ILE A 20 -8.76 1.36 -7.42
C ILE A 20 -9.08 2.55 -8.34
N GLN A 21 -8.20 2.90 -9.28
CA GLN A 21 -8.49 3.97 -10.24
C GLN A 21 -9.70 3.70 -11.11
N PHE A 22 -9.91 2.44 -11.53
CA PHE A 22 -11.09 2.03 -12.26
C PHE A 22 -12.37 2.23 -11.44
N GLU A 23 -12.37 1.79 -10.18
CA GLU A 23 -13.52 1.94 -9.27
C GLU A 23 -13.80 3.41 -8.91
N LEU A 24 -12.77 4.25 -8.84
CA LEU A 24 -12.90 5.69 -8.60
C LEU A 24 -13.58 6.44 -9.76
N LYS A 25 -13.78 5.83 -10.93
CA LYS A 25 -14.49 6.43 -12.09
C LYS A 25 -13.99 7.84 -12.46
N GLY A 26 -12.70 8.10 -12.26
CA GLY A 26 -12.09 9.41 -12.52
C GLY A 26 -12.10 10.40 -11.35
N ALA A 27 -12.57 10.00 -10.16
CA ALA A 27 -12.36 10.77 -8.93
C ALA A 27 -10.87 10.76 -8.54
N ASP A 28 -10.40 11.89 -7.97
CA ASP A 28 -9.00 12.01 -7.57
C ASP A 28 -8.70 11.09 -6.37
N TYR A 29 -7.78 10.16 -6.56
CA TYR A 29 -7.35 9.20 -5.55
C TYR A 29 -6.80 9.89 -4.30
N ASN A 30 -6.09 11.01 -4.46
CA ASN A 30 -5.47 11.74 -3.36
C ASN A 30 -6.48 12.52 -2.54
N GLU A 31 -7.58 12.96 -3.14
CA GLU A 31 -8.63 13.68 -2.40
C GLU A 31 -9.66 12.74 -1.77
N THR A 32 -9.88 11.56 -2.36
CA THR A 32 -10.95 10.65 -1.94
C THR A 32 -10.51 9.59 -0.94
N LEU A 33 -9.26 9.13 -1.01
CA LEU A 33 -8.81 7.96 -0.25
C LEU A 33 -7.59 8.22 0.64
N ILE A 34 -6.88 9.33 0.45
CA ILE A 34 -5.80 9.71 1.36
C ILE A 34 -6.41 10.42 2.56
N TRP A 35 -6.09 9.93 3.74
CA TRP A 35 -6.45 10.60 4.97
C TRP A 35 -5.28 11.45 5.45
N ASN A 36 -5.52 12.74 5.61
CA ASN A 36 -4.56 13.66 6.20
C ASN A 36 -4.73 13.63 7.72
N SER A 37 -3.73 13.09 8.41
CA SER A 37 -3.71 13.14 9.86
C SER A 37 -3.48 14.59 10.33
N PRO A 38 -3.83 14.92 11.59
CA PRO A 38 -3.51 16.21 12.20
C PRO A 38 -2.00 16.53 12.27
N GLU A 39 -1.15 15.53 12.03
CA GLU A 39 0.31 15.62 12.06
C GLU A 39 0.91 15.84 10.65
N ASP A 40 0.08 16.22 9.67
CA ASP A 40 0.47 16.41 8.27
C ASP A 40 1.00 15.12 7.60
N ILE A 41 0.53 13.96 8.08
CA ILE A 41 0.86 12.65 7.50
C ILE A 41 -0.22 12.25 6.51
N GLN A 42 0.17 12.01 5.26
CA GLN A 42 -0.70 11.48 4.22
C GLN A 42 -0.77 9.95 4.32
N VAL A 43 -1.84 9.44 4.93
CA VAL A 43 -2.08 8.00 5.07
C VAL A 43 -2.74 7.47 3.82
N LYS A 44 -2.08 6.51 3.15
CA LYS A 44 -2.61 5.85 1.96
C LYS A 44 -3.62 4.77 2.34
N PRO A 45 -4.64 4.52 1.51
CA PRO A 45 -5.67 3.51 1.78
C PRO A 45 -5.14 2.07 1.68
N PHE A 46 -4.00 1.85 1.00
CA PHE A 46 -3.36 0.54 0.91
C PHE A 46 -1.84 0.68 0.89
N TYR A 47 -1.16 -0.37 1.35
CA TYR A 47 0.28 -0.54 1.30
C TYR A 47 0.58 -1.95 0.78
N HIS A 48 1.57 -2.06 -0.10
CA HIS A 48 1.96 -3.34 -0.68
C HIS A 48 3.44 -3.63 -0.45
N LYS A 49 3.79 -4.91 -0.21
CA LYS A 49 5.18 -5.35 0.05
C LYS A 49 6.16 -4.89 -1.05
N ASP A 50 5.71 -4.85 -2.30
CA ASP A 50 6.52 -4.43 -3.45
C ASP A 50 6.86 -2.94 -3.46
N GLU A 51 6.17 -2.10 -2.67
CA GLU A 51 6.43 -0.66 -2.57
C GLU A 51 7.44 -0.30 -1.49
N PHE A 52 7.80 -1.24 -0.63
CA PHE A 52 8.83 -1.03 0.39
C PHE A 52 10.21 -1.15 -0.27
N VAL A 53 10.76 -0.01 -0.66
CA VAL A 53 12.14 0.06 -1.15
C VAL A 53 13.06 0.24 0.06
N GLY A 54 13.70 -0.86 0.46
CA GLY A 54 14.79 -0.84 1.43
C GLY A 54 14.33 -1.05 2.87
N THR A 55 14.88 -2.08 3.50
CA THR A 55 14.93 -2.21 4.94
C THR A 55 15.58 -0.94 5.51
N SER A 56 14.80 -0.05 6.11
CA SER A 56 15.39 0.98 6.97
C SER A 56 16.18 0.26 8.04
N ILE A 57 17.51 0.34 7.96
CA ILE A 57 18.43 -0.12 9.00
C ILE A 57 18.21 0.74 10.25
N ILE A 58 17.25 0.36 11.07
CA ILE A 58 17.03 0.98 12.38
C ILE A 58 18.15 0.56 13.33
N SER A 59 19.22 1.36 13.41
CA SER A 59 20.25 1.19 14.43
C SER A 59 19.69 1.68 15.77
N THR A 60 18.90 0.87 16.46
CA THR A 60 18.48 1.16 17.83
C THR A 60 19.67 0.91 18.76
N LYS A 61 20.35 1.98 19.19
CA LYS A 61 21.24 1.92 20.35
C LYS A 61 20.37 2.10 21.60
N ALA A 62 20.04 0.99 22.24
CA ALA A 62 19.55 1.03 23.62
C ALA A 62 20.76 1.23 24.54
N THR A 63 20.69 2.22 25.42
CA THR A 63 21.63 2.46 26.51
C THR A 63 20.98 2.04 27.81
#